data_AF-A0A6I5NRT3-F1
#
_entry.id   AF-A0A6I5NRT3-F1
#
_cell.length_a   1.000
_cell.length_b   1.000
_cell.length_c   1.000
_cell.angle_alpha   90.00
_cell.angle_beta   90.00
_cell.angle_gamma   90.00
#
_symmetry.space_group_name_H-M   'P 1'
#
loop_
_entity.id
_entity.type
_entity.pdbx_description
1 polymer ?
#
loop_
_entity_poly.entity_id
_entity_poly.type
_entity_poly.pdbx_seq_one_letter_code
_entity_poly.pdbx_strand_id
1 'polypeptide(L)'
;MTYANRPFRLCRLALMSFAGCIAVLGLTLSGCAGTPNNVGTANAPLTADAPYEARLANYLTEQGVAMYGAFWCPHCEDQKAMFGDAVDRVPYVECDPEGDNAQPELCMAKEIKGYPTWEINGEFYPGARSLEELAQLSGFTEP
;
A
#
# COMPACT_ATOMS: atom_id res chain seq x y z
N MET A 1 19.78 32.86 15.87
CA MET A 1 18.84 33.66 15.04
C MET A 1 19.53 33.99 13.74
N THR A 2 19.08 33.41 12.62
CA THR A 2 18.80 34.12 11.35
C THR A 2 18.33 33.09 10.33
N TYR A 3 17.06 33.22 9.99
CA TYR A 3 16.29 32.47 9.00
C TYR A 3 16.79 32.90 7.60
N ALA A 4 17.32 31.96 6.81
CA ALA A 4 17.73 32.24 5.44
C ALA A 4 16.52 32.08 4.51
N ASN A 5 16.13 33.20 3.89
CA ASN A 5 14.99 33.39 3.00
C ASN A 5 14.98 32.43 1.81
N ARG A 6 13.86 31.71 1.63
CA ARG A 6 13.55 30.97 0.38
C ARG A 6 12.91 31.95 -0.62
N PRO A 7 13.39 32.05 -1.88
CA PRO A 7 12.75 32.88 -2.88
C PRO A 7 11.44 32.25 -3.35
N PHE A 8 10.36 33.02 -3.19
CA PHE A 8 9.06 32.81 -3.81
C PHE A 8 9.20 32.66 -5.32
N ARG A 9 9.11 31.43 -5.83
CA ARG A 9 8.89 31.19 -7.27
C ARG A 9 7.39 31.17 -7.55
N LEU A 10 6.90 32.39 -7.72
CA LEU A 10 5.90 32.84 -8.69
C LEU A 10 5.13 31.71 -9.41
N CYS A 11 3.89 31.57 -8.97
CA CYS A 11 2.78 30.94 -9.68
C CYS A 11 2.73 31.49 -11.12
N ARG A 12 3.12 30.67 -12.10
CA ARG A 12 2.93 30.98 -13.52
C ARG A 12 1.50 30.67 -13.92
N LEU A 13 0.65 31.71 -13.91
CA LEU A 13 -0.56 31.73 -14.73
C LEU A 13 -0.13 31.69 -16.21
N ALA A 14 -0.59 30.69 -16.95
CA ALA A 14 -0.56 30.66 -18.40
C ALA A 14 -1.92 30.18 -18.94
N LEU A 15 -2.77 31.17 -19.17
CA LEU A 15 -3.74 31.37 -20.25
C LEU A 15 -4.35 30.14 -20.95
N MET A 16 -5.68 30.14 -20.90
CA MET A 16 -6.62 29.33 -21.67
C MET A 16 -6.37 29.42 -23.18
N SER A 17 -6.32 28.26 -23.85
CA SER A 17 -6.54 28.14 -25.29
C SER A 17 -7.70 27.17 -25.52
N PHE A 18 -8.90 27.71 -25.71
CA PHE A 18 -10.04 26.98 -26.27
C PHE A 18 -9.89 26.96 -27.79
N ALA A 19 -9.49 25.82 -28.34
CA ALA A 19 -9.58 25.57 -29.77
C ALA A 19 -9.96 24.11 -30.02
N GLY A 20 -11.19 23.91 -30.54
CA GLY A 20 -11.47 22.80 -31.45
C GLY A 20 -12.18 21.58 -30.89
N CYS A 21 -13.48 21.70 -30.57
CA CYS A 21 -14.40 20.59 -30.79
C CYS A 21 -14.53 20.36 -32.30
N ILE A 22 -13.76 19.42 -32.85
CA ILE A 22 -14.10 18.80 -34.14
C ILE A 22 -14.64 17.42 -33.83
N ALA A 23 -15.97 17.31 -33.83
CA ALA A 23 -16.68 16.06 -33.80
C ALA A 23 -16.42 15.31 -35.12
N VAL A 24 -15.60 14.27 -35.08
CA VAL A 24 -15.48 13.32 -36.19
C VAL A 24 -16.53 12.23 -35.99
N LEU A 25 -17.63 12.36 -36.74
CA LEU A 25 -18.57 11.27 -36.99
C LEU A 25 -17.88 10.24 -37.88
N GLY A 26 -17.28 9.22 -37.27
CA GLY A 26 -16.68 8.08 -37.95
C GLY A 26 -17.20 6.78 -37.38
N LEU A 27 -18.23 6.21 -38.02
CA LEU A 27 -18.64 4.82 -37.81
C LEU A 27 -17.56 3.90 -38.36
N THR A 28 -16.71 3.36 -37.48
CA THR A 28 -15.94 2.15 -37.78
C THR A 28 -16.37 1.05 -36.84
N LEU A 29 -17.11 0.08 -37.39
CA LEU A 29 -17.33 -1.23 -36.79
C LEU A 29 -15.98 -1.93 -36.66
N SER A 30 -15.38 -1.88 -35.48
CA SER A 30 -14.34 -2.81 -35.05
C SER A 30 -14.46 -2.96 -33.55
N GLY A 31 -15.31 -3.90 -33.15
CA GLY A 31 -15.34 -4.39 -31.79
C GLY A 31 -14.04 -5.10 -31.49
N CYS A 32 -13.11 -4.41 -30.83
CA CYS A 32 -12.10 -5.09 -30.03
C CYS A 32 -12.83 -5.67 -28.82
N ALA A 33 -13.12 -6.98 -28.86
CA ALA A 33 -13.45 -7.73 -27.66
C ALA A 33 -12.20 -7.76 -26.79
N GLY A 34 -12.02 -6.72 -25.97
CA GLY A 34 -11.12 -6.77 -24.84
C GLY A 34 -11.66 -7.83 -23.89
N THR A 35 -10.87 -8.87 -23.65
CA THR A 35 -11.08 -9.76 -22.50
C THR A 35 -11.23 -8.90 -21.25
N PRO A 36 -12.16 -9.20 -20.32
CA PRO A 36 -12.10 -8.60 -19.01
C PRO A 36 -10.77 -9.05 -18.38
N ASN A 37 -9.78 -8.19 -18.44
CA ASN A 37 -8.59 -8.33 -17.63
C ASN A 37 -9.11 -8.25 -16.20
N ASN A 38 -9.21 -9.40 -15.53
CA ASN A 38 -9.26 -9.45 -14.07
C ASN A 38 -7.90 -8.95 -13.57
N VAL A 39 -7.68 -7.65 -13.70
CA VAL A 39 -6.75 -6.93 -12.85
C VAL A 39 -7.42 -6.95 -11.50
N GLY A 40 -7.16 -8.02 -10.75
CA GLY A 40 -7.54 -8.12 -9.35
C GLY A 40 -6.92 -6.93 -8.67
N THR A 41 -7.71 -5.89 -8.41
CA THR A 41 -7.33 -4.84 -7.49
C THR A 41 -7.02 -5.54 -6.17
N ALA A 42 -5.79 -5.41 -5.68
CA ALA A 42 -5.34 -5.99 -4.41
C ALA A 42 -6.27 -5.65 -3.21
N ASN A 43 -7.16 -4.67 -3.40
CA ASN A 43 -8.11 -4.15 -2.41
C ASN A 43 -9.58 -4.55 -2.66
N ALA A 44 -9.86 -5.56 -3.50
CA ALA A 44 -11.23 -6.04 -3.65
C ALA A 44 -11.66 -6.84 -2.40
N PRO A 45 -12.89 -6.63 -1.89
CA PRO A 45 -13.46 -7.44 -0.81
C PRO A 45 -13.43 -8.92 -1.18
N LEU A 46 -12.88 -9.76 -0.30
CA LEU A 46 -12.82 -11.20 -0.49
C LEU A 46 -14.10 -11.87 0.00
N THR A 47 -14.53 -12.90 -0.72
CA THR A 47 -15.62 -13.78 -0.32
C THR A 47 -15.18 -14.72 0.81
N ALA A 48 -16.15 -15.29 1.54
CA ALA A 48 -15.87 -16.12 2.73
C ALA A 48 -15.08 -17.41 2.42
N ASP A 49 -15.06 -17.85 1.16
CA ASP A 49 -14.29 -19.01 0.67
C ASP A 49 -12.83 -18.70 0.33
N ALA A 50 -12.40 -17.44 0.42
CA ALA A 50 -10.99 -17.09 0.23
C ALA A 50 -10.11 -17.65 1.37
N PRO A 51 -8.82 -17.94 1.10
CA PRO A 51 -7.87 -18.39 2.13
C PRO A 51 -7.81 -17.45 3.33
N TYR A 52 -7.56 -18.02 4.51
CA TYR A 52 -7.49 -17.27 5.76
C TYR A 52 -6.48 -16.12 5.69
N GLU A 53 -5.29 -16.39 5.18
CA GLU A 53 -4.18 -15.45 5.03
C GLU A 53 -4.58 -14.26 4.15
N ALA A 54 -5.29 -14.54 3.05
CA ALA A 54 -5.77 -13.52 2.13
C ALA A 54 -6.82 -12.63 2.78
N ARG A 55 -7.76 -13.23 3.52
CA ARG A 55 -8.79 -12.49 4.25
C ARG A 55 -8.21 -11.62 5.36
N LEU A 56 -7.26 -12.16 6.12
CA LEU A 56 -6.55 -11.42 7.17
C LEU A 56 -5.74 -10.27 6.57
N ALA A 57 -4.90 -10.51 5.56
CA ALA A 57 -4.07 -9.47 4.94
C ALA A 57 -4.92 -8.32 4.37
N ASN A 58 -6.04 -8.65 3.72
CA ASN A 58 -7.00 -7.65 3.26
C ASN A 58 -7.59 -6.85 4.41
N TYR A 59 -8.05 -7.53 5.46
CA TYR A 59 -8.63 -6.85 6.63
C TYR A 59 -7.61 -5.91 7.29
N LEU A 60 -6.36 -6.34 7.47
CA LEU A 60 -5.28 -5.50 8.00
C LEU A 60 -5.10 -4.23 7.15
N THR A 61 -5.11 -4.38 5.82
CA THR A 61 -5.04 -3.23 4.89
C THR A 61 -6.24 -2.30 5.05
N GLU A 62 -7.46 -2.84 5.16
CA GLU A 62 -8.69 -2.05 5.35
C GLU A 62 -8.71 -1.30 6.69
N GLN A 63 -8.12 -1.87 7.75
CA GLN A 63 -7.97 -1.22 9.06
C GLN A 63 -6.81 -0.22 9.13
N GLY A 64 -6.04 -0.04 8.04
CA GLY A 64 -4.89 0.85 8.02
C GLY A 64 -3.73 0.36 8.91
N VAL A 65 -3.67 -0.95 9.17
CA VAL A 65 -2.50 -1.58 9.80
C VAL A 65 -1.31 -1.46 8.85
N ALA A 66 -0.10 -1.27 9.39
CA ALA A 66 1.12 -1.26 8.60
C ALA A 66 2.21 -2.13 9.21
N MET A 67 2.92 -2.89 8.39
CA MET A 67 4.16 -3.56 8.75
C MET A 67 5.35 -2.77 8.19
N TYR A 68 6.14 -2.17 9.08
CA TYR A 68 7.38 -1.50 8.73
C TYR A 68 8.53 -2.51 8.73
N GLY A 69 9.30 -2.58 7.65
CA GLY A 69 10.46 -3.46 7.58
C GLY A 69 11.45 -3.06 6.50
N ALA A 70 12.41 -3.94 6.22
CA ALA A 70 13.36 -3.77 5.13
C ALA A 70 13.41 -5.02 4.25
N PHE A 71 13.63 -4.86 2.95
CA PHE A 71 13.64 -6.00 2.01
C PHE A 71 14.69 -7.07 2.34
N TRP A 72 15.81 -6.68 2.95
CA TRP A 72 16.91 -7.56 3.36
C TRP A 72 16.73 -8.17 4.76
N CYS A 73 15.68 -7.78 5.50
CA CYS A 73 15.47 -8.20 6.88
C CYS A 73 14.92 -9.64 6.94
N PRO A 74 15.66 -10.61 7.54
CA PRO A 74 15.24 -12.01 7.57
C PRO A 74 13.95 -12.22 8.36
N HIS A 75 13.76 -11.53 9.48
CA HIS A 75 12.51 -11.62 10.25
C HIS A 75 11.30 -11.03 9.51
N CYS A 76 11.55 -10.11 8.58
CA CYS A 76 10.53 -9.53 7.73
C CYS A 76 10.14 -10.52 6.62
N GLU A 77 11.12 -11.24 6.07
CA GLU A 77 10.88 -12.37 5.17
C GLU A 77 10.09 -13.49 5.87
N ASP A 78 10.50 -13.88 7.10
CA ASP A 78 9.77 -14.87 7.91
C ASP A 78 8.31 -14.46 8.13
N GLN A 79 8.07 -13.20 8.50
CA GLN A 79 6.73 -12.66 8.70
C GLN A 79 5.90 -12.69 7.40
N LYS A 80 6.49 -12.33 6.27
CA LYS A 80 5.85 -12.34 4.95
C LYS A 80 5.50 -13.77 4.52
N ALA A 81 6.39 -14.73 4.77
CA ALA A 81 6.19 -16.13 4.43
C ALA A 81 4.98 -16.75 5.15
N MET A 82 4.64 -16.27 6.35
CA MET A 82 3.43 -16.71 7.07
C MET A 82 2.14 -16.43 6.30
N PHE A 83 2.11 -15.41 5.44
CA PHE A 83 0.94 -15.10 4.61
C PHE A 83 0.86 -15.91 3.31
N GLY A 84 1.89 -16.70 2.99
CA GLY A 84 1.92 -17.53 1.78
C GLY A 84 1.60 -16.76 0.51
N ASP A 85 0.67 -17.28 -0.28
CA ASP A 85 0.24 -16.67 -1.56
C ASP A 85 -0.44 -15.29 -1.38
N ALA A 86 -0.80 -14.91 -0.16
CA ALA A 86 -1.37 -13.61 0.16
C ALA A 86 -0.32 -12.53 0.51
N VAL A 87 0.98 -12.83 0.39
CA VAL A 87 2.06 -11.89 0.74
C VAL A 87 1.92 -10.51 0.08
N ASP A 88 1.47 -10.45 -1.17
CA ASP A 88 1.29 -9.20 -1.92
C ASP A 88 0.15 -8.31 -1.38
N ARG A 89 -0.68 -8.85 -0.49
CA ARG A 89 -1.77 -8.13 0.19
C ARG A 89 -1.35 -7.61 1.57
N VAL A 90 -0.17 -7.98 2.06
CA VAL A 90 0.32 -7.53 3.36
C VAL A 90 0.59 -6.02 3.28
N PRO A 91 0.06 -5.20 4.21
CA PRO A 91 0.26 -3.75 4.19
C PRO A 91 1.68 -3.40 4.63
N TYR A 92 2.65 -3.60 3.75
CA TYR A 92 4.08 -3.43 4.00
C TYR A 92 4.57 -2.04 3.63
N VAL A 93 5.38 -1.44 4.51
CA VAL A 93 6.14 -0.21 4.29
C VAL A 93 7.62 -0.55 4.27
N GLU A 94 8.24 -0.32 3.12
CA GLU A 94 9.69 -0.48 2.93
C GLU A 94 10.43 0.72 3.53
N CYS A 95 11.25 0.47 4.54
CA CYS A 95 11.98 1.50 5.27
C CYS A 95 13.41 1.73 4.78
N ASP A 96 13.95 0.86 3.92
CA ASP A 96 15.28 1.01 3.35
C ASP A 96 15.21 1.72 1.99
N PRO A 97 15.95 2.82 1.75
CA PRO A 97 15.91 3.56 0.49
C PRO A 97 16.35 2.76 -0.74
N GLU A 98 17.05 1.63 -0.57
CA GLU A 98 17.44 0.75 -1.67
C GLU A 98 16.32 -0.21 -2.11
N GLY A 99 15.23 -0.30 -1.33
CA GLY A 99 14.07 -1.15 -1.64
C GLY A 99 13.06 -0.52 -2.60
N ASP A 100 12.19 -1.36 -3.16
CA ASP A 100 11.14 -0.92 -4.09
C ASP A 100 10.05 -0.13 -3.37
N ASN A 101 9.66 1.01 -3.95
CA ASN A 101 8.65 1.93 -3.38
C ASN A 101 8.94 2.31 -1.91
N ALA A 102 10.23 2.45 -1.58
CA ALA A 102 10.69 2.79 -0.24
C ALA A 102 10.13 4.12 0.27
N GLN A 103 9.85 4.16 1.59
CA GLN A 103 9.35 5.30 2.34
C GLN A 103 10.18 5.52 3.63
N PRO A 104 11.52 5.69 3.54
CA PRO A 104 12.38 5.82 4.72
C PRO A 104 12.02 7.04 5.59
N GLU A 105 11.57 8.15 4.98
CA GLU A 105 11.14 9.34 5.74
C GLU A 105 9.90 9.07 6.59
N LEU A 106 8.98 8.22 6.11
CA LEU A 106 7.82 7.80 6.88
C LEU A 106 8.26 6.97 8.08
N CYS A 107 9.16 6.00 7.89
CA CYS A 107 9.68 5.17 8.97
C CYS A 107 10.45 5.99 10.02
N MET A 108 11.21 7.00 9.59
CA MET A 108 11.86 7.96 10.49
C MET A 108 10.84 8.79 11.29
N ALA A 109 9.82 9.32 10.62
CA ALA A 109 8.77 10.13 11.25
C ALA A 109 7.92 9.32 12.26
N LYS A 110 7.73 8.02 11.99
CA LYS A 110 7.07 7.05 12.87
C LYS A 110 8.00 6.50 13.95
N GLU A 111 9.26 6.94 13.97
CA GLU A 111 10.29 6.52 14.92
C GLU A 111 10.53 5.01 14.99
N ILE A 112 10.41 4.29 13.87
CA ILE A 112 10.63 2.83 13.80
C ILE A 112 12.07 2.50 14.23
N LYS A 113 12.22 1.66 15.27
CA LYS A 113 13.52 1.33 15.88
C LYS A 113 14.09 -0.02 15.46
N GLY A 114 13.29 -0.88 14.83
CA GLY A 114 13.68 -2.22 14.44
C GLY A 114 12.64 -2.87 13.54
N TYR A 115 13.03 -3.97 12.89
CA TYR A 115 12.22 -4.63 11.87
C TYR A 115 11.97 -6.11 12.19
N PRO A 116 10.79 -6.64 11.82
CA PRO A 116 9.60 -5.87 11.45
C PRO A 116 9.05 -5.10 12.67
N THR A 117 8.24 -4.07 12.43
CA THR A 117 7.39 -3.46 13.46
C THR A 117 5.99 -3.29 12.89
N TRP A 118 4.97 -3.76 13.61
CA TRP A 118 3.59 -3.57 13.22
C TRP A 118 3.01 -2.32 13.89
N GLU A 119 2.33 -1.45 13.15
CA GLU A 119 1.46 -0.40 13.68
C GLU A 119 0.01 -0.88 13.55
N ILE A 120 -0.66 -1.09 14.69
CA ILE A 120 -2.04 -1.57 14.76
C ILE A 120 -2.79 -0.64 15.71
N ASN A 121 -3.87 -0.01 15.25
CA ASN A 121 -4.66 0.93 16.04
C ASN A 121 -3.84 2.08 16.69
N GLY A 122 -2.75 2.49 16.03
CA GLY A 122 -1.83 3.53 16.51
C GLY A 122 -0.80 3.07 17.55
N GLU A 123 -0.80 1.80 17.94
CA GLU A 123 0.22 1.18 18.78
C GLU A 123 1.27 0.43 17.96
N PHE A 124 2.51 0.40 18.44
CA PHE A 124 3.64 -0.24 17.76
C PHE A 124 4.05 -1.54 18.44
N TYR A 125 4.13 -2.61 17.66
CA TYR A 125 4.47 -3.96 18.10
C TYR A 125 5.75 -4.44 17.37
N PRO A 126 6.93 -4.33 17.99
CA PRO A 126 8.19 -4.77 17.38
C PRO A 126 8.26 -6.29 17.22
N GLY A 127 8.93 -6.76 16.17
CA GLY A 127 9.15 -8.18 15.90
C GLY A 127 8.02 -8.84 15.12
N ALA A 128 8.30 -10.05 14.64
CA ALA A 128 7.32 -10.88 13.95
C ALA A 128 6.20 -11.32 14.91
N ARG A 129 5.00 -11.50 14.35
CA ARG A 129 3.75 -11.83 15.01
C ARG A 129 3.09 -12.97 14.26
N SER A 130 2.51 -13.92 14.99
CA SER A 130 1.73 -14.97 14.36
C SER A 130 0.49 -14.38 13.68
N LEU A 131 -0.06 -15.06 12.68
CA LEU A 131 -1.31 -14.61 12.06
C LEU A 131 -2.46 -14.50 13.07
N GLU A 132 -2.50 -15.41 14.04
CA GLU A 132 -3.49 -15.39 15.12
C GLU A 132 -3.33 -14.15 16.01
N GLU A 133 -2.09 -13.78 16.38
CA GLU A 133 -1.81 -12.58 17.16
C GLU A 133 -2.21 -11.31 16.37
N LEU A 134 -1.90 -11.26 15.07
CA LEU A 134 -2.32 -10.15 14.21
C LEU A 134 -3.85 -10.06 14.12
N ALA A 135 -4.55 -11.19 14.03
CA ALA A 135 -6.01 -11.22 14.05
C ALA A 135 -6.57 -10.69 15.38
N GLN A 136 -6.02 -11.12 16.50
CA GLN A 136 -6.42 -10.66 17.83
C GLN A 136 -6.18 -9.16 18.03
N LEU A 137 -4.99 -8.66 17.67
CA LEU A 137 -4.63 -7.24 17.82
C LEU A 137 -5.45 -6.33 16.90
N SER A 138 -5.76 -6.78 15.68
CA SER A 138 -6.54 -6.00 14.70
C SER A 138 -8.05 -6.11 14.91
N GLY A 139 -8.53 -7.06 15.71
CA GLY A 139 -9.97 -7.33 15.87
C GLY A 139 -10.59 -8.11 14.71
N PHE A 140 -9.77 -8.80 13.92
CA PHE A 140 -10.25 -9.67 12.86
C PHE A 140 -11.00 -10.87 13.44
N THR A 141 -12.28 -10.98 13.11
CA THR A 141 -13.12 -12.14 13.42
C THR A 141 -13.45 -12.89 12.14
N GLU A 142 -13.32 -14.21 12.17
CA GLU A 142 -13.85 -15.04 11.08
C GLU A 142 -15.39 -14.91 11.03
N PRO A 143 -15.99 -14.76 9.83
CA PRO A 143 -17.43 -14.75 9.63
C PRO A 143 -18.07 -16.13 9.87
#